data_AF-A0AAW4XQ20-F1
#
_entry.id   AF-A0AAW4XQ20-F1
#
_cell.length_a   1.000
_cell.length_b   1.000
_cell.length_c   1.000
_cell.angle_alpha   90.00
_cell.angle_beta   90.00
_cell.angle_gamma   90.00
#
_symmetry.space_group_name_H-M   'P 1'
#
loop_
_entity.id
_entity.type
_entity.pdbx_description
1 polymer ?
#
loop_
_entity_poly.entity_id
_entity_poly.type
_entity_poly.pdbx_seq_one_letter_code
_entity_poly.pdbx_strand_id
1 'polypeptide(L)'
;MKTGKVVLLVVGTILSLLGMLLGAAALILGVLYVIQRDKGYLTTPTETFRTASSALLSERVDLFLDEPAPPGFRTQDIGRFLVRATATAPEREIFVGIGPTRDVEAYLANVAHTVITEVQFDPFDADYREIPGDEPAAAPNEQPFWDATAVGAGTQQAQWPVREGSWTVVVMNADGSPGVDVRLQAGAHIDLLGPLALGALAGAVVLLILGLPLLLAGAIGLGRHGPPPAHRPAYGAADATPTPAPQHQVRAYPVHLRGELDEPLSRWLWLVKWIIAIPHYLVLFFLNVAFVFATLAAGVAIVVTGRYPRALFDFNVGVLRWNWRVAFYTYSALGTDRYPPFSLHRTDYPADLEVDYPQRLSRGLVLIKWWLLAIPHYLVLAVLAGGWLGGWSIGIATGNGADNATGNGTWAFGSLLGVLVLFAALAVLFTGTYPRGLFDFVMGINRWLYRVWAYAALMRDEYPPFHFDQGPHDPGERADTTPPPGPAASSSVPDHLSTREPPRL
;
A
#
# COMPACT_ATOMS: atom_id res chain seq x y z
N MET A 1 -26.10 -12.17 0.31
CA MET A 1 -25.86 -10.81 -0.26
C MET A 1 -26.58 -10.71 -1.59
N LYS A 2 -27.23 -9.60 -1.94
CA LYS A 2 -27.85 -9.45 -3.28
C LYS A 2 -26.76 -9.31 -4.34
N THR A 3 -26.69 -10.25 -5.29
CA THR A 3 -25.64 -10.35 -6.32
C THR A 3 -25.40 -9.02 -7.05
N GLY A 4 -26.45 -8.28 -7.38
CA GLY A 4 -26.32 -7.00 -8.08
C GLY A 4 -25.53 -5.92 -7.31
N LYS A 5 -25.57 -5.90 -5.97
CA LYS A 5 -24.78 -4.93 -5.18
C LYS A 5 -23.30 -5.30 -5.11
N VAL A 6 -23.01 -6.60 -5.13
CA VAL A 6 -21.63 -7.11 -5.17
C VAL A 6 -21.00 -6.80 -6.53
N VAL A 7 -21.73 -7.03 -7.63
CA VAL A 7 -21.25 -6.72 -8.99
C VAL A 7 -20.93 -5.23 -9.15
N LEU A 8 -21.82 -4.34 -8.68
CA LEU A 8 -21.57 -2.90 -8.70
C LEU A 8 -20.30 -2.51 -7.93
N LEU A 9 -20.10 -3.11 -6.75
CA LEU A 9 -18.91 -2.86 -5.94
C LEU A 9 -17.63 -3.34 -6.64
N VAL A 10 -17.62 -4.57 -7.16
CA VAL A 10 -16.44 -5.14 -7.82
C VAL A 10 -16.07 -4.36 -9.08
N VAL A 11 -17.05 -4.07 -9.96
CA VAL A 11 -16.81 -3.28 -11.18
C VAL A 11 -16.34 -1.87 -10.82
N GLY A 12 -17.01 -1.22 -9.86
CA GLY A 12 -16.61 0.10 -9.38
C GLY A 12 -15.19 0.13 -8.81
N THR A 13 -14.80 -0.91 -8.06
CA THR A 13 -13.43 -1.07 -7.54
C THR A 13 -12.41 -1.22 -8.65
N ILE A 14 -12.64 -2.08 -9.64
CA ILE A 14 -11.70 -2.28 -10.76
C ILE A 14 -11.49 -0.97 -11.54
N LEU A 15 -12.59 -0.28 -11.88
CA LEU A 15 -12.52 1.00 -12.59
C LEU A 15 -11.78 2.06 -11.78
N SER A 16 -12.03 2.11 -10.46
CA SER A 16 -11.38 3.09 -9.57
C SER A 16 -9.87 2.82 -9.44
N LEU A 17 -9.46 1.56 -9.31
CA LEU A 17 -8.05 1.18 -9.23
C LEU A 17 -7.31 1.46 -10.54
N LEU A 18 -7.93 1.13 -11.69
CA LEU A 18 -7.34 1.44 -12.99
C LEU A 18 -7.23 2.95 -13.20
N GLY A 19 -8.26 3.71 -12.79
CA GLY A 19 -8.23 5.16 -12.82
C GLY A 19 -7.11 5.75 -11.94
N MET A 20 -6.90 5.23 -10.73
CA MET A 20 -5.79 5.64 -9.86
C MET A 20 -4.42 5.31 -10.46
N LEU A 21 -4.23 4.11 -11.00
CA LEU A 21 -2.97 3.70 -11.63
C LEU A 21 -2.64 4.61 -12.81
N LEU A 22 -3.63 4.86 -13.67
CA LEU A 22 -3.47 5.74 -14.82
C LEU A 22 -3.23 7.20 -14.38
N GLY A 23 -3.86 7.65 -13.30
CA GLY A 23 -3.60 8.97 -12.69
C GLY A 23 -2.19 9.10 -12.12
N ALA A 24 -1.65 8.05 -11.50
CA ALA A 24 -0.26 8.03 -11.05
C ALA A 24 0.72 8.09 -12.22
N ALA A 25 0.46 7.34 -13.29
CA ALA A 25 1.23 7.44 -14.53
C ALA A 25 1.16 8.86 -15.12
N ALA A 26 -0.04 9.46 -15.15
CA ALA A 26 -0.22 10.83 -15.62
C ALA A 26 0.56 11.85 -14.77
N LEU A 27 0.61 11.66 -13.45
CA LEU A 27 1.40 12.51 -12.55
C LEU A 27 2.90 12.38 -12.83
N ILE A 28 3.41 11.16 -12.98
CA ILE A 28 4.83 10.91 -13.30
C ILE A 28 5.18 11.56 -14.64
N LEU A 29 4.38 11.31 -15.68
CA LEU A 29 4.55 11.92 -17.00
C LEU A 29 4.48 13.45 -16.94
N GLY A 30 3.56 13.99 -16.13
CA GLY A 30 3.43 15.43 -15.90
C GLY A 30 4.65 16.04 -15.21
N VAL A 31 5.21 15.37 -14.20
CA VAL A 31 6.45 15.80 -13.54
C VAL A 31 7.62 15.77 -14.53
N LEU A 32 7.76 14.71 -15.33
CA LEU A 32 8.78 14.63 -16.38
C LEU A 32 8.61 15.74 -17.42
N TYR A 33 7.38 16.02 -17.84
CA TYR A 33 7.06 17.11 -18.76
C TYR A 33 7.45 18.48 -18.17
N VAL A 34 7.18 18.74 -16.89
CA VAL A 34 7.56 19.99 -16.22
C VAL A 34 9.08 20.12 -16.14
N ILE A 35 9.79 19.06 -15.73
CA ILE A 35 11.26 19.06 -15.66
C ILE A 35 11.86 19.33 -17.05
N GLN A 36 11.35 18.67 -18.08
CA GLN A 36 11.79 18.88 -19.46
C GLN A 36 11.47 20.29 -19.96
N ARG A 37 10.31 20.84 -19.61
CA ARG A 37 9.91 22.20 -19.99
C ARG A 37 10.81 23.26 -19.39
N ASP A 38 11.20 23.12 -18.12
CA ASP A 38 12.03 24.09 -17.41
C ASP A 38 13.50 24.02 -17.84
N LYS A 39 14.04 22.80 -17.99
CA LYS A 39 15.46 22.58 -18.34
C LYS A 39 15.72 22.44 -19.84
N GLY A 40 14.67 22.39 -20.65
CA GLY A 40 14.72 22.07 -22.07
C GLY A 40 14.94 20.58 -22.36
N TYR A 41 15.66 19.83 -21.53
CA TYR A 41 15.93 18.40 -21.73
C TYR A 41 15.89 17.64 -20.39
N LEU A 42 15.46 16.38 -20.44
CA LEU A 42 15.71 15.41 -19.37
C LEU A 42 17.15 14.94 -19.47
N THR A 43 18.00 15.39 -18.56
CA THR A 43 19.44 15.13 -18.61
C THR A 43 19.88 14.09 -17.59
N THR A 44 20.85 13.27 -17.96
CA THR A 44 21.58 12.41 -17.02
C THR A 44 22.53 13.23 -16.13
N PRO A 45 23.02 12.66 -15.01
CA PRO A 45 24.18 13.18 -14.32
C PRO A 45 25.37 13.37 -15.28
N THR A 46 26.22 14.34 -14.97
CA THR A 46 27.45 14.58 -15.73
C THR A 46 28.57 13.74 -15.15
N GLU A 47 29.09 12.80 -15.93
CA GLU A 47 30.14 11.89 -15.48
C GLU A 47 31.38 11.97 -16.36
N THR A 48 32.53 11.61 -15.80
CA THR A 48 33.82 11.71 -16.49
C THR A 48 34.19 10.36 -17.10
N PHE A 49 34.44 10.35 -18.40
CA PHE A 49 34.87 9.18 -19.14
C PHE A 49 36.31 9.38 -19.60
N ARG A 50 37.15 8.37 -19.37
CA ARG A 50 38.56 8.37 -19.77
C ARG A 50 38.90 7.10 -20.50
N THR A 51 39.51 7.24 -21.67
CA THR A 51 40.05 6.11 -22.43
C THR A 51 41.39 6.47 -23.05
N ALA A 52 42.25 5.47 -23.23
CA ALA A 52 43.50 5.58 -23.96
C ALA A 52 43.32 5.52 -25.49
N SER A 53 42.15 5.06 -25.96
CA SER A 53 41.87 4.89 -27.39
C SER A 53 41.56 6.22 -28.10
N SER A 54 41.46 6.20 -29.44
CA SER A 54 41.18 7.40 -30.25
C SER A 54 39.72 7.83 -30.24
N ALA A 55 38.80 6.94 -29.85
CA ALA A 55 37.37 7.23 -29.88
C ALA A 55 36.62 6.49 -28.77
N LEU A 56 35.63 7.17 -28.18
CA LEU A 56 34.67 6.61 -27.25
C LEU A 56 33.30 6.53 -27.92
N LEU A 57 32.75 5.32 -28.00
CA LEU A 57 31.48 5.02 -28.68
C LEU A 57 30.42 4.62 -27.67
N SER A 58 29.17 5.03 -27.93
CA SER A 58 28.02 4.40 -27.31
C SER A 58 27.79 2.99 -27.86
N GLU A 59 27.09 2.15 -27.11
CA GLU A 59 26.49 0.95 -27.67
C GLU A 59 25.57 1.31 -28.86
N ARG A 60 25.41 0.36 -29.78
CA ARG A 60 24.47 0.48 -30.89
C ARG A 60 23.06 0.68 -30.33
N VAL A 61 22.41 1.76 -30.76
CA VAL A 61 21.03 2.05 -30.40
C VAL A 61 20.15 1.74 -31.61
N ASP A 62 19.36 0.67 -31.50
CA ASP A 62 18.40 0.26 -32.51
C ASP A 62 17.03 0.91 -32.24
N LEU A 63 16.58 1.76 -33.17
CA LEU A 63 15.33 2.50 -33.03
C LEU A 63 14.33 2.05 -34.09
N PHE A 64 13.22 1.43 -33.64
CA PHE A 64 12.08 1.00 -34.44
C PHE A 64 12.38 -0.03 -35.55
N LEU A 65 13.41 -0.86 -35.37
CA LEU A 65 13.74 -1.92 -36.33
C LEU A 65 12.87 -3.18 -36.18
N ASP A 66 12.45 -3.50 -34.95
CA ASP A 66 11.71 -4.73 -34.65
C ASP A 66 10.19 -4.53 -34.59
N GLU A 67 9.72 -3.33 -34.22
CA GLU A 67 8.30 -2.98 -34.19
C GLU A 67 8.05 -1.65 -34.93
N PRO A 68 7.29 -1.65 -36.03
CA PRO A 68 6.96 -0.41 -36.73
C PRO A 68 6.07 0.46 -35.84
N ALA A 69 6.27 1.78 -35.92
CA ALA A 69 5.50 2.74 -35.15
C ALA A 69 3.98 2.58 -35.41
N PRO A 70 3.11 2.77 -34.39
CA PRO A 70 1.66 2.64 -34.55
C PRO A 70 1.11 3.52 -35.69
N PRO A 71 0.01 3.11 -36.37
CA PRO A 71 -0.57 3.91 -37.45
C PRO A 71 -0.91 5.34 -36.98
N GLY A 72 -0.36 6.35 -37.65
CA GLY A 72 -0.55 7.77 -37.31
C GLY A 72 0.56 8.37 -36.43
N PHE A 73 1.54 7.58 -36.01
CA PHE A 73 2.71 8.02 -35.26
C PHE A 73 3.85 8.35 -36.23
N ARG A 74 4.39 9.57 -36.20
CA ARG A 74 5.56 9.93 -37.00
C ARG A 74 6.79 9.92 -36.11
N THR A 75 7.92 9.41 -36.61
CA THR A 75 9.20 9.36 -35.87
C THR A 75 9.68 10.75 -35.43
N GLN A 76 9.35 11.79 -36.19
CA GLN A 76 9.55 13.19 -35.84
C GLN A 76 8.80 13.67 -34.58
N ASP A 77 7.79 12.93 -34.09
CA ASP A 77 6.99 13.28 -32.90
C ASP A 77 7.55 12.65 -31.61
N ILE A 78 8.65 11.90 -31.69
CA ILE A 78 9.28 11.23 -30.54
C ILE A 78 10.03 12.25 -29.69
N GLY A 79 10.90 13.04 -30.33
CA GLY A 79 11.75 13.99 -29.63
C GLY A 79 13.11 14.28 -30.25
N ARG A 80 13.95 14.93 -29.45
CA ARG A 80 15.34 15.28 -29.78
C ARG A 80 16.28 14.77 -28.70
N PHE A 81 17.38 14.17 -29.11
CA PHE A 81 18.49 13.81 -28.23
C PHE A 81 19.54 14.92 -28.24
N LEU A 82 20.19 15.13 -27.12
CA LEU A 82 21.27 16.08 -26.91
C LEU A 82 22.43 15.34 -26.26
N VAL A 83 23.59 15.39 -26.91
CA VAL A 83 24.84 14.93 -26.30
C VAL A 83 25.67 16.16 -25.99
N ARG A 84 25.98 16.35 -24.71
CA ARG A 84 26.87 17.40 -24.24
C ARG A 84 28.17 16.75 -23.80
N ALA A 85 29.25 17.12 -24.47
CA ALA A 85 30.60 16.72 -24.09
C ALA A 85 31.40 17.96 -23.71
N THR A 86 32.19 17.87 -22.64
CA THR A 86 33.12 18.92 -22.24
C THR A 86 34.48 18.32 -22.04
N ALA A 87 35.48 18.81 -22.77
CA ALA A 87 36.86 18.39 -22.56
C ALA A 87 37.31 18.73 -21.13
N THR A 88 37.99 17.79 -20.46
CA THR A 88 38.56 18.05 -19.13
C THR A 88 39.73 19.05 -19.22
N ALA A 89 40.44 19.05 -20.35
CA ALA A 89 41.45 20.06 -20.69
C ALA A 89 40.85 21.13 -21.62
N PRO A 90 40.80 22.42 -21.23
CA PRO A 90 40.10 23.46 -21.97
C PRO A 90 40.70 23.79 -23.35
N GLU A 91 42.01 23.53 -23.52
CA GLU A 91 42.75 23.78 -24.76
C GLU A 91 42.46 22.75 -25.87
N ARG A 92 41.88 21.60 -25.51
CA ARG A 92 41.74 20.45 -26.40
C ARG A 92 40.39 20.49 -27.10
N GLU A 93 40.40 20.48 -28.43
CA GLU A 93 39.18 20.44 -29.23
C GLU A 93 38.63 19.02 -29.27
N ILE A 94 37.33 18.89 -29.01
CA ILE A 94 36.63 17.62 -29.04
C ILE A 94 35.58 17.62 -30.15
N PHE A 95 35.37 16.45 -30.72
CA PHE A 95 34.34 16.15 -31.69
C PHE A 95 33.28 15.26 -31.04
N VAL A 96 32.01 15.64 -31.22
CA VAL A 96 30.85 14.80 -30.91
C VAL A 96 30.07 14.60 -32.19
N GLY A 97 29.90 13.35 -32.61
CA GLY A 97 29.17 12.98 -33.82
C GLY A 97 28.13 11.92 -33.55
N ILE A 98 27.01 12.00 -34.26
CA ILE A 98 25.96 10.97 -34.28
C ILE A 98 25.76 10.57 -35.73
N GLY A 99 25.93 9.28 -36.02
CA GLY A 99 25.86 8.75 -37.38
C GLY A 99 25.30 7.33 -37.42
N PRO A 100 24.96 6.83 -38.62
CA PRO A 100 24.50 5.46 -38.81
C PRO A 100 25.58 4.48 -38.33
N THR A 101 25.20 3.47 -37.55
CA THR A 101 26.17 2.54 -36.95
C THR A 101 27.06 1.86 -37.99
N ARG A 102 26.51 1.51 -39.16
CA ARG A 102 27.26 0.89 -40.25
C ARG A 102 28.41 1.78 -40.76
N ASP A 103 28.17 3.08 -40.91
CA ASP A 103 29.16 4.01 -41.45
C ASP A 103 30.22 4.36 -40.40
N VAL A 104 29.81 4.47 -39.13
CA VAL A 104 30.71 4.64 -37.98
C VAL A 104 31.63 3.43 -37.80
N GLU A 105 31.09 2.21 -37.88
CA GLU A 105 31.87 0.97 -37.80
C GLU A 105 32.87 0.86 -38.96
N ALA A 106 32.47 1.26 -40.17
CA ALA A 106 33.36 1.27 -41.32
C ALA A 106 34.50 2.29 -41.16
N TYR A 107 34.19 3.47 -40.62
CA TYR A 107 35.16 4.54 -40.36
C TYR A 107 36.21 4.15 -39.32
N LEU A 108 35.82 3.39 -38.28
CA LEU A 108 36.71 2.99 -37.18
C LEU A 108 37.21 1.54 -37.26
N ALA A 109 37.01 0.86 -38.39
CA ALA A 109 37.30 -0.58 -38.53
C ALA A 109 38.74 -0.97 -38.16
N ASN A 110 39.72 -0.11 -38.44
CA ASN A 110 41.15 -0.32 -38.15
C ASN A 110 41.70 0.62 -37.07
N VAL A 111 40.84 1.41 -36.42
CA VAL A 111 41.22 2.44 -35.46
C VAL A 111 40.94 1.93 -34.05
N ALA A 112 41.90 2.09 -33.14
CA ALA A 112 41.69 1.71 -31.74
C ALA A 112 40.56 2.57 -31.12
N HIS A 113 39.49 1.91 -30.64
CA HIS A 113 38.33 2.58 -30.06
C HIS A 113 37.72 1.81 -28.90
N THR A 114 37.01 2.51 -28.01
CA THR A 114 36.37 1.94 -26.83
C THR A 114 34.86 2.07 -26.95
N VAL A 115 34.14 0.96 -26.77
CA VAL A 115 32.67 0.94 -26.75
C VAL A 115 32.20 0.84 -25.30
N ILE A 116 31.30 1.74 -24.91
CA ILE A 116 30.60 1.68 -23.62
C ILE A 116 29.47 0.65 -23.76
N THR A 117 29.54 -0.45 -23.00
CA THR A 117 28.54 -1.53 -23.07
C THR A 117 27.46 -1.39 -22.00
N GLU A 118 27.82 -0.93 -20.81
CA GLU A 118 26.86 -0.73 -19.72
C GLU A 118 27.23 0.51 -18.92
N VAL A 119 26.23 1.27 -18.47
CA VAL A 119 26.42 2.43 -17.60
C VAL A 119 25.45 2.34 -16.42
N GLN A 120 26.00 2.15 -15.23
CA GLN A 120 25.29 2.23 -13.96
C GLN A 120 25.55 3.60 -13.33
N PHE A 121 24.51 4.26 -12.82
CA PHE A 121 24.63 5.63 -12.30
C PHE A 121 24.65 5.72 -10.77
N ASP A 122 24.29 4.65 -10.04
CA ASP A 122 24.26 4.62 -8.57
C ASP A 122 24.58 3.21 -8.01
N PRO A 123 25.83 2.95 -7.53
CA PRO A 123 27.02 3.79 -7.71
C PRO A 123 27.38 3.93 -9.19
N PHE A 124 28.11 4.99 -9.56
CA PHE A 124 28.58 5.15 -10.94
C PHE A 124 29.60 4.08 -11.28
N ASP A 125 29.28 3.24 -12.26
CA ASP A 125 30.17 2.24 -12.84
C ASP A 125 29.89 2.13 -14.35
N ALA A 126 30.93 1.94 -15.15
CA ALA A 126 30.80 1.87 -16.60
C ALA A 126 31.68 0.75 -17.14
N ASP A 127 31.06 -0.16 -17.88
CA ASP A 127 31.76 -1.25 -18.54
C ASP A 127 32.22 -0.82 -19.94
N TYR A 128 33.49 -1.13 -20.20
CA TYR A 128 34.16 -0.77 -21.44
C TYR A 128 34.60 -2.02 -22.18
N ARG A 129 34.36 -2.04 -23.48
CA ARG A 129 34.96 -3.00 -24.41
C ARG A 129 35.93 -2.27 -25.33
N GLU A 130 37.21 -2.52 -25.14
CA GLU A 130 38.25 -1.98 -26.02
C GLU A 130 38.38 -2.86 -27.27
N ILE A 131 38.42 -2.19 -28.43
CA ILE A 131 38.64 -2.82 -29.73
C ILE A 131 40.00 -2.32 -30.24
N PRO A 132 40.98 -3.21 -30.46
CA PRO A 132 42.31 -2.81 -30.92
C PRO A 132 42.27 -2.36 -32.39
N GLY A 133 43.19 -1.46 -32.74
CA GLY A 133 43.41 -1.00 -34.11
C GLY A 133 44.81 -0.43 -34.27
N ASP A 134 45.34 -0.50 -35.48
CA ASP A 134 46.74 -0.18 -35.81
C ASP A 134 46.88 1.13 -36.61
N GLU A 135 45.77 1.74 -37.02
CA GLU A 135 45.74 2.97 -37.82
C GLU A 135 45.31 4.19 -36.98
N PRO A 136 45.89 5.39 -37.21
CA PRO A 136 45.39 6.61 -36.60
C PRO A 136 44.01 6.97 -37.17
N ALA A 137 43.13 7.53 -36.34
CA ALA A 137 41.84 8.01 -36.80
C ALA A 137 42.03 9.18 -37.78
N ALA A 138 41.31 9.17 -38.90
CA ALA A 138 41.22 10.36 -39.75
C ALA A 138 40.47 11.48 -39.01
N ALA A 139 40.46 12.70 -39.55
CA ALA A 139 39.76 13.80 -38.92
C ALA A 139 38.23 13.60 -39.08
N PRO A 140 37.45 13.55 -37.99
CA PRO A 140 36.02 13.20 -38.05
C PRO A 140 35.16 14.27 -38.72
N ASN A 141 35.59 15.53 -38.70
CA ASN A 141 34.91 16.66 -39.33
C ASN A 141 34.93 16.62 -40.87
N GLU A 142 35.82 15.83 -41.47
CA GLU A 142 35.91 15.68 -42.93
C GLU A 142 34.96 14.60 -43.48
N GLN A 143 34.32 13.82 -42.59
CA GLN A 143 33.45 12.72 -42.99
C GLN A 143 32.00 13.21 -43.23
N PRO A 144 31.38 12.90 -44.39
CA PRO A 144 30.07 13.43 -44.75
C PRO A 144 28.87 12.63 -44.20
N PHE A 145 29.10 11.47 -43.58
CA PHE A 145 28.03 10.56 -43.17
C PHE A 145 27.38 10.92 -41.82
N TRP A 146 27.91 11.91 -41.10
CA TRP A 146 27.35 12.33 -39.82
C TRP A 146 26.03 13.05 -40.00
N ASP A 147 25.05 12.70 -39.17
CA ASP A 147 23.74 13.35 -39.18
C ASP A 147 23.70 14.58 -38.25
N ALA A 148 24.43 14.51 -37.15
CA ALA A 148 24.62 15.63 -36.23
C ALA A 148 26.06 15.64 -35.71
N THR A 149 26.70 16.81 -35.73
CA THR A 149 28.08 16.99 -35.25
C THR A 149 28.25 18.28 -34.48
N ALA A 150 29.15 18.30 -33.51
CA ALA A 150 29.65 19.50 -32.86
C ALA A 150 31.16 19.38 -32.64
N VAL A 151 31.92 20.44 -32.96
CA VAL A 151 33.39 20.46 -32.90
C VAL A 151 33.86 21.76 -32.31
N GLY A 152 34.82 21.69 -31.38
CA GLY A 152 35.53 22.85 -30.87
C GLY A 152 36.04 22.67 -29.44
N ALA A 153 36.67 23.72 -28.91
CA ALA A 153 37.14 23.77 -27.53
C ALA A 153 35.99 23.97 -26.52
N GLY A 154 36.17 23.52 -25.29
CA GLY A 154 35.18 23.69 -24.21
C GLY A 154 33.98 22.74 -24.31
N THR A 155 32.77 23.23 -23.99
CA THR A 155 31.55 22.42 -23.99
C THR A 155 30.90 22.40 -25.38
N GLN A 156 30.87 21.22 -26.00
CA GLN A 156 30.23 20.98 -27.29
C GLN A 156 28.89 20.28 -27.11
N GLN A 157 27.92 20.62 -27.98
CA GLN A 157 26.54 20.16 -27.89
C GLN A 157 26.06 19.70 -29.27
N ALA A 158 25.90 18.40 -29.45
CA ALA A 158 25.30 17.81 -30.64
C ALA A 158 23.82 17.53 -30.37
N GLN A 159 22.93 18.16 -31.15
CA GLN A 159 21.49 17.93 -31.09
C GLN A 159 21.05 17.08 -32.28
N TRP A 160 20.36 16.00 -32.00
CA TRP A 160 19.94 15.04 -33.02
C TRP A 160 18.44 14.75 -32.92
N PRO A 161 17.65 15.04 -33.97
CA PRO A 161 16.25 14.62 -34.02
C PRO A 161 16.19 13.10 -34.19
N VAL A 162 15.42 12.42 -33.34
CA VAL A 162 15.36 10.96 -33.32
C VAL A 162 14.79 10.44 -34.64
N ARG A 163 15.48 9.49 -35.27
CA ARG A 163 15.06 8.83 -36.52
C ARG A 163 15.17 7.32 -36.42
N GLU A 164 14.39 6.63 -37.25
CA GLU A 164 14.44 5.17 -37.39
C GLU A 164 15.80 4.72 -37.94
N GLY A 165 16.33 3.61 -37.42
CA GLY A 165 17.62 3.04 -37.83
C GLY A 165 18.51 2.65 -36.65
N SER A 166 19.70 2.14 -36.97
CA SER A 166 20.78 1.88 -36.01
C SER A 166 21.72 3.07 -35.95
N TRP A 167 21.89 3.63 -34.75
CA TRP A 167 22.67 4.85 -34.53
C TRP A 167 23.76 4.64 -33.48
N THR A 168 24.89 5.32 -33.68
CA THR A 168 26.03 5.30 -32.75
C THR A 168 26.49 6.73 -32.47
N VAL A 169 26.67 7.04 -31.19
CA VAL A 169 27.25 8.30 -30.73
C VAL A 169 28.75 8.10 -30.60
N VAL A 170 29.53 9.05 -31.13
CA VAL A 170 30.99 9.02 -31.11
C VAL A 170 31.53 10.30 -30.49
N VAL A 171 32.44 10.14 -29.54
CA VAL A 171 33.20 11.24 -28.94
C VAL A 171 34.69 10.97 -29.13
N MET A 172 35.40 11.93 -29.73
CA MET A 172 36.84 11.82 -29.98
C MET A 172 37.52 13.19 -29.94
N ASN A 173 38.85 13.19 -29.94
CA ASN A 173 39.61 14.42 -30.17
C ASN A 173 39.39 14.87 -31.63
N ALA A 174 39.27 16.19 -31.86
CA ALA A 174 38.98 16.73 -33.19
C ALA A 174 40.07 16.42 -34.23
N ASP A 175 41.29 16.15 -33.77
CA ASP A 175 42.46 15.78 -34.58
C ASP A 175 42.64 14.26 -34.75
N GLY A 176 41.74 13.43 -34.19
CA GLY A 176 41.84 11.96 -34.23
C GLY A 176 42.91 11.35 -33.31
N SER A 177 43.58 12.17 -32.48
CA SER A 177 44.62 11.71 -31.58
C SER A 177 44.09 10.79 -30.47
N PRO A 178 44.90 9.81 -29.99
CA PRO A 178 44.51 8.94 -28.89
C PRO A 178 44.42 9.69 -27.55
N GLY A 179 43.65 9.13 -26.62
CA GLY A 179 43.46 9.68 -25.27
C GLY A 179 42.27 10.64 -25.20
N VAL A 180 41.09 10.09 -24.94
CA VAL A 180 39.84 10.86 -24.79
C VAL A 180 39.55 11.02 -23.29
N ASP A 181 39.56 12.26 -22.79
CA ASP A 181 39.17 12.62 -21.41
C ASP A 181 38.09 13.72 -21.46
N VAL A 182 36.85 13.30 -21.24
CA VAL A 182 35.65 14.13 -21.43
C VAL A 182 34.64 13.91 -20.33
N ARG A 183 33.94 14.99 -19.94
CA ARG A 183 32.72 14.90 -19.16
C ARG A 183 31.52 14.83 -20.10
N LEU A 184 30.77 13.74 -20.00
CA LEU A 184 29.60 13.49 -20.84
C LEU A 184 28.31 13.68 -20.05
N GLN A 185 27.32 14.24 -20.74
CA GLN A 185 25.95 14.35 -20.29
C GLN A 185 25.03 14.10 -21.47
N ALA A 186 24.12 13.13 -21.32
CA ALA A 186 23.07 12.87 -22.28
C ALA A 186 21.79 13.62 -21.87
N GLY A 187 21.02 14.08 -22.85
CA GLY A 187 19.76 14.77 -22.67
C GLY A 187 18.73 14.28 -23.69
N ALA A 188 17.48 14.12 -23.27
CA ALA A 188 16.37 13.80 -24.16
C ALA A 188 15.23 14.80 -23.99
N HIS A 189 14.70 15.30 -25.10
CA HIS A 189 13.48 16.09 -25.15
C HIS A 189 12.41 15.26 -25.83
N ILE A 190 11.44 14.74 -25.07
CA ILE A 190 10.36 13.90 -25.57
C ILE A 190 9.12 14.76 -25.79
N ASP A 191 8.69 14.94 -27.03
CA ASP A 191 7.56 15.83 -27.37
C ASP A 191 6.21 15.23 -26.92
N LEU A 192 6.16 13.92 -26.79
CA LEU A 192 4.95 13.16 -26.48
C LEU A 192 4.57 13.16 -24.98
N LEU A 193 5.45 13.61 -24.07
CA LEU A 193 5.17 13.61 -22.64
C LEU A 193 3.91 14.40 -22.29
N GLY A 194 3.72 15.56 -22.92
CA GLY A 194 2.55 16.42 -22.67
C GLY A 194 1.23 15.75 -23.07
N PRO A 195 1.06 15.34 -24.35
CA PRO A 195 -0.13 14.62 -24.80
C PRO A 195 -0.40 13.33 -24.03
N LEU A 196 0.63 12.55 -23.68
CA LEU A 196 0.47 11.33 -22.89
C LEU A 196 0.04 11.62 -21.46
N ALA A 197 0.66 12.59 -20.79
CA ALA A 197 0.26 13.00 -19.45
C ALA A 197 -1.20 13.45 -19.43
N LEU A 198 -1.62 14.26 -20.41
CA LEU A 198 -2.98 14.76 -20.52
C LEU A 198 -3.98 13.65 -20.87
N GLY A 199 -3.65 12.77 -21.82
CA GLY A 199 -4.49 11.64 -22.21
C GLY A 199 -4.68 10.65 -21.07
N ALA A 200 -3.60 10.30 -20.37
CA ALA A 200 -3.65 9.48 -19.17
C ALA A 200 -4.48 10.15 -18.06
N LEU A 201 -4.31 11.45 -17.82
CA LEU A 201 -5.10 12.20 -16.83
C LEU A 201 -6.59 12.20 -17.18
N ALA A 202 -6.94 12.46 -18.43
CA ALA A 202 -8.34 12.46 -18.89
C ALA A 202 -8.97 11.07 -18.74
N GLY A 203 -8.26 10.01 -19.14
CA GLY A 203 -8.70 8.62 -18.95
C GLY A 203 -8.88 8.28 -17.47
N ALA A 204 -7.95 8.69 -16.62
CA ALA A 204 -8.03 8.49 -15.18
C ALA A 204 -9.28 9.16 -14.58
N VAL A 205 -9.54 10.41 -14.96
CA VAL A 205 -10.72 11.17 -14.52
C VAL A 205 -12.01 10.47 -14.95
N VAL A 206 -12.12 10.04 -16.21
CA VAL A 206 -13.31 9.32 -16.71
C VAL A 206 -13.53 8.03 -15.92
N LEU A 207 -12.48 7.23 -15.74
CA LEU A 207 -12.55 5.97 -14.99
C LEU A 207 -12.96 6.19 -13.54
N LEU A 208 -12.46 7.24 -12.88
CA LEU A 208 -12.83 7.58 -11.50
C LEU A 208 -14.27 8.12 -11.41
N ILE A 209 -14.71 8.96 -12.36
CA ILE A 209 -16.09 9.47 -12.42
C ILE A 209 -17.09 8.33 -12.58
N LEU A 210 -16.75 7.28 -13.33
CA LEU A 210 -17.59 6.10 -13.48
C LEU A 210 -17.44 5.14 -12.28
N GLY A 211 -16.21 4.83 -11.89
CA GLY A 211 -15.89 3.83 -10.88
C GLY A 211 -16.36 4.20 -9.48
N LEU A 212 -16.11 5.43 -9.02
CA LEU A 212 -16.40 5.85 -7.65
C LEU A 212 -17.90 5.82 -7.33
N PRO A 213 -18.82 6.34 -8.17
CA PRO A 213 -20.25 6.22 -7.91
C PRO A 213 -20.75 4.78 -7.87
N LEU A 214 -20.26 3.91 -8.77
CA LEU A 214 -20.62 2.49 -8.77
C LEU A 214 -20.16 1.80 -7.48
N LEU A 215 -18.91 2.05 -7.07
CA LEU A 215 -18.34 1.53 -5.85
C LEU A 215 -19.15 1.98 -4.63
N LEU A 216 -19.41 3.29 -4.51
CA LEU A 216 -20.17 3.84 -3.38
C LEU A 216 -21.63 3.36 -3.37
N ALA A 217 -22.27 3.23 -4.53
CA ALA A 217 -23.62 2.67 -4.63
C ALA A 217 -23.67 1.19 -4.21
N GLY A 218 -22.63 0.42 -4.55
CA GLY A 218 -22.42 -0.95 -4.09
C GLY A 218 -22.26 -1.02 -2.57
N ALA A 219 -21.36 -0.22 -2.00
CA ALA A 219 -21.08 -0.15 -0.57
C ALA A 219 -22.32 0.27 0.24
N ILE A 220 -22.99 1.36 -0.16
CA ILE A 220 -24.24 1.83 0.45
C ILE A 220 -25.32 0.75 0.35
N GLY A 221 -25.43 0.07 -0.79
CA GLY A 221 -26.40 -1.00 -1.00
C GLY A 221 -26.19 -2.21 -0.10
N LEU A 222 -24.93 -2.57 0.18
CA LEU A 222 -24.57 -3.64 1.11
C LEU A 222 -24.79 -3.23 2.58
N GLY A 223 -24.51 -1.97 2.94
CA GLY A 223 -24.72 -1.46 4.30
C GLY A 223 -26.19 -1.31 4.70
N ARG A 224 -27.08 -0.86 3.78
CA ARG A 224 -28.52 -0.65 4.06
C ARG A 224 -29.31 -1.92 4.40
N HIS A 225 -28.78 -3.10 4.10
CA HIS A 225 -29.47 -4.38 4.34
C HIS A 225 -28.95 -5.13 5.58
N GLY A 226 -28.25 -4.43 6.48
CA GLY A 226 -27.93 -4.96 7.81
C GLY A 226 -29.18 -5.22 8.65
N PRO A 227 -29.19 -6.25 9.51
CA PRO A 227 -30.22 -6.36 10.56
C PRO A 227 -30.25 -5.05 11.36
N PRO A 228 -31.43 -4.60 11.82
CA PRO A 228 -31.49 -3.47 12.75
C PRO A 228 -30.54 -3.72 13.93
N PRO A 229 -29.86 -2.68 14.44
CA PRO A 229 -29.16 -2.82 15.72
C PRO A 229 -30.16 -3.35 16.75
N ALA A 230 -29.75 -4.32 17.55
CA ALA A 230 -30.47 -4.62 18.77
C ALA A 230 -30.50 -3.31 19.57
N HIS A 231 -31.66 -2.65 19.61
CA HIS A 231 -31.93 -1.78 20.74
C HIS A 231 -31.81 -2.70 21.95
N ARG A 232 -30.77 -2.52 22.78
CA ARG A 232 -30.89 -2.94 24.17
C ARG A 232 -32.21 -2.32 24.64
N PRO A 233 -33.22 -3.11 25.05
CA PRO A 233 -34.35 -2.53 25.75
C PRO A 233 -33.76 -1.74 26.90
N ALA A 234 -34.11 -0.46 26.99
CA ALA A 234 -33.90 0.26 28.23
C ALA A 234 -34.68 -0.52 29.29
N TYR A 235 -33.98 -1.37 30.05
CA TYR A 235 -34.56 -2.05 31.19
C TYR A 235 -35.09 -0.96 32.12
N GLY A 236 -36.42 -0.92 32.25
CA GLY A 236 -37.16 -0.32 33.36
C GLY A 236 -36.83 1.11 33.74
N ALA A 237 -37.49 2.08 33.10
CA ALA A 237 -37.85 3.35 33.76
C ALA A 237 -39.03 3.12 34.75
N ALA A 238 -38.92 2.12 35.60
CA ALA A 238 -39.91 1.79 36.62
C ALA A 238 -39.18 1.25 37.86
N ASP A 239 -38.73 2.20 38.67
CA ASP A 239 -38.58 2.19 40.14
C ASP A 239 -37.36 3.00 40.54
N ALA A 240 -37.57 4.30 40.64
CA ALA A 240 -36.63 5.21 41.27
C ALA A 240 -36.67 5.00 42.78
N THR A 241 -35.72 4.22 43.30
CA THR A 241 -35.18 4.42 44.66
C THR A 241 -33.75 4.95 44.56
N PRO A 242 -33.36 5.98 45.32
CA PRO A 242 -32.09 6.66 45.09
C PRO A 242 -30.92 5.99 45.81
N THR A 243 -29.86 5.80 45.02
CA THR A 243 -28.44 5.68 45.40
C THR A 243 -27.94 4.36 46.02
N PRO A 244 -26.96 3.75 45.34
CA PRO A 244 -25.67 3.47 45.97
C PRO A 244 -24.54 4.28 45.33
N ALA A 245 -23.46 4.44 46.11
CA ALA A 245 -22.20 5.15 45.89
C ALA A 245 -21.66 5.18 44.44
N PRO A 246 -20.76 6.12 44.08
CA PRO A 246 -20.14 6.17 42.76
C PRO A 246 -19.28 4.91 42.55
N GLN A 247 -19.93 3.84 42.09
CA GLN A 247 -19.24 2.80 41.37
C GLN A 247 -18.66 3.51 40.16
N HIS A 248 -17.33 3.50 40.02
CA HIS A 248 -16.68 3.76 38.76
C HIS A 248 -17.30 2.78 37.74
N GLN A 249 -18.42 3.14 37.13
CA GLN A 249 -18.87 2.53 35.90
C GLN A 249 -17.78 2.90 34.90
N VAL A 250 -16.82 2.00 34.76
CA VAL A 250 -15.92 1.97 33.61
C VAL A 250 -16.84 2.03 32.40
N ARG A 251 -16.98 3.21 31.79
CA ARG A 251 -17.77 3.35 30.57
C ARG A 251 -17.10 2.44 29.56
N ALA A 252 -17.77 1.34 29.23
CA ALA A 252 -17.27 0.39 28.26
C ALA A 252 -16.90 1.15 26.97
N TYR A 253 -15.71 0.88 26.44
CA TYR A 253 -15.23 1.56 25.24
C TYR A 253 -16.16 1.21 24.06
N PRO A 254 -16.54 2.16 23.19
CA PRO A 254 -17.62 1.98 22.19
C PRO A 254 -17.30 1.02 21.03
N VAL A 255 -16.19 0.28 21.11
CA VAL A 255 -15.76 -0.72 20.13
C VAL A 255 -15.52 -2.03 20.87
N HIS A 256 -16.41 -2.98 20.63
CA HIS A 256 -16.42 -4.28 21.30
C HIS A 256 -15.95 -5.36 20.34
N LEU A 257 -14.83 -5.99 20.68
CA LEU A 257 -14.26 -7.12 19.94
C LEU A 257 -14.37 -8.39 20.80
N ARG A 258 -15.06 -9.40 20.28
CA ARG A 258 -15.25 -10.71 20.91
C ARG A 258 -14.56 -11.81 20.11
N GLY A 259 -13.96 -12.75 20.82
CA GLY A 259 -13.37 -13.96 20.25
C GLY A 259 -13.46 -15.08 21.27
N GLU A 260 -14.39 -16.01 21.06
CA GLU A 260 -14.56 -17.19 21.89
C GLU A 260 -13.73 -18.34 21.33
N LEU A 261 -12.86 -18.92 22.15
CA LEU A 261 -11.99 -20.03 21.75
C LEU A 261 -12.82 -21.31 21.61
N ASP A 262 -12.89 -21.87 20.40
CA ASP A 262 -13.59 -23.12 20.11
C ASP A 262 -12.64 -24.32 20.33
N GLU A 263 -12.67 -24.93 21.52
CA GLU A 263 -11.93 -26.16 21.83
C GLU A 263 -12.79 -27.43 21.64
N PRO A 264 -12.22 -28.55 21.16
CA PRO A 264 -10.82 -28.76 20.78
C PRO A 264 -10.48 -28.27 19.35
N LEU A 265 -9.27 -27.73 19.18
CA LEU A 265 -8.71 -27.36 17.88
C LEU A 265 -7.99 -28.55 17.23
N SER A 266 -8.05 -28.62 15.91
CA SER A 266 -7.36 -29.62 15.10
C SER A 266 -5.87 -29.29 14.94
N ARG A 267 -5.02 -30.30 15.14
CA ARG A 267 -3.56 -30.16 15.23
C ARG A 267 -2.89 -29.69 13.93
N TRP A 268 -3.46 -30.06 12.79
CA TRP A 268 -2.83 -29.88 11.47
C TRP A 268 -3.54 -28.88 10.57
N LEU A 269 -4.82 -28.59 10.87
CA LEU A 269 -5.67 -27.82 9.95
C LEU A 269 -5.16 -26.40 9.79
N TRP A 270 -4.48 -25.84 10.80
CA TRP A 270 -3.85 -24.51 10.74
C TRP A 270 -2.87 -24.32 9.58
N LEU A 271 -2.22 -25.38 9.08
CA LEU A 271 -1.35 -25.30 7.88
C LEU A 271 -2.18 -25.10 6.61
N VAL A 272 -3.39 -25.66 6.56
CA VAL A 272 -4.26 -25.67 5.38
C VAL A 272 -5.25 -24.50 5.38
N LYS A 273 -5.59 -23.93 6.54
CA LYS A 273 -6.55 -22.81 6.68
C LYS A 273 -6.29 -21.67 5.72
N TRP A 274 -5.02 -21.33 5.49
CA TRP A 274 -4.59 -20.24 4.62
C TRP A 274 -4.97 -20.45 3.16
N ILE A 275 -4.89 -21.70 2.68
CA ILE A 275 -5.32 -22.09 1.34
C ILE A 275 -6.86 -22.02 1.24
N ILE A 276 -7.55 -22.50 2.28
CA ILE A 276 -9.02 -22.48 2.34
C ILE A 276 -9.56 -21.04 2.47
N ALA A 277 -8.78 -20.12 3.05
CA ALA A 277 -9.10 -18.71 3.17
C ALA A 277 -8.86 -17.88 1.90
N ILE A 278 -8.24 -18.44 0.84
CA ILE A 278 -7.99 -17.73 -0.44
C ILE A 278 -9.27 -17.07 -1.01
N PRO A 279 -10.43 -17.75 -1.08
CA PRO A 279 -11.67 -17.11 -1.55
C PRO A 279 -12.10 -15.92 -0.69
N HIS A 280 -11.85 -15.96 0.63
CA HIS A 280 -12.12 -14.83 1.52
C HIS A 280 -11.19 -13.66 1.23
N TYR A 281 -9.88 -13.90 1.05
CA TYR A 281 -8.93 -12.84 0.73
C TYR A 281 -9.27 -12.14 -0.58
N LEU A 282 -9.68 -12.90 -1.60
CA LEU A 282 -10.11 -12.32 -2.88
C LEU A 282 -11.30 -11.37 -2.71
N VAL A 283 -12.33 -11.77 -1.96
CA VAL A 283 -13.52 -10.91 -1.75
C VAL A 283 -13.21 -9.74 -0.81
N LEU A 284 -12.46 -10.00 0.27
CA LEU A 284 -12.04 -8.97 1.21
C LEU A 284 -11.13 -7.93 0.55
N PHE A 285 -10.35 -8.26 -0.47
CA PHE A 285 -9.59 -7.28 -1.24
C PHE A 285 -10.50 -6.20 -1.82
N PHE A 286 -11.55 -6.59 -2.56
CA PHE A 286 -12.50 -5.62 -3.13
C PHE A 286 -13.26 -4.83 -2.07
N LEU A 287 -13.64 -5.50 -0.97
CA LEU A 287 -14.34 -4.86 0.14
C LEU A 287 -13.46 -3.87 0.92
N ASN A 288 -12.18 -4.18 1.10
CA ASN A 288 -11.22 -3.28 1.77
C ASN A 288 -10.90 -2.07 0.91
N VAL A 289 -10.79 -2.22 -0.42
CA VAL A 289 -10.69 -1.06 -1.31
C VAL A 289 -11.95 -0.19 -1.20
N ALA A 290 -13.13 -0.82 -1.25
CA ALA A 290 -14.38 -0.09 -1.07
C ALA A 290 -14.52 0.57 0.30
N PHE A 291 -13.99 -0.05 1.36
CA PHE A 291 -13.93 0.50 2.72
C PHE A 291 -13.11 1.80 2.78
N VAL A 292 -11.95 1.85 2.09
CA VAL A 292 -11.13 3.08 2.02
C VAL A 292 -11.92 4.21 1.36
N PHE A 293 -12.50 3.96 0.18
CA PHE A 293 -13.30 4.98 -0.51
C PHE A 293 -14.57 5.38 0.26
N ALA A 294 -15.24 4.43 0.91
CA ALA A 294 -16.38 4.69 1.79
C ALA A 294 -15.99 5.57 2.98
N THR A 295 -14.81 5.34 3.57
CA THR A 295 -14.25 6.14 4.66
C THR A 295 -13.93 7.57 4.20
N LEU A 296 -13.32 7.73 3.02
CA LEU A 296 -13.05 9.05 2.43
C LEU A 296 -14.37 9.82 2.16
N ALA A 297 -15.36 9.16 1.55
CA ALA A 297 -16.68 9.74 1.31
C ALA A 297 -17.39 10.10 2.62
N ALA A 298 -17.28 9.25 3.65
CA ALA A 298 -17.78 9.55 4.98
C ALA A 298 -17.06 10.74 5.62
N GLY A 299 -15.75 10.87 5.45
CA GLY A 299 -14.98 12.02 5.92
C GLY A 299 -15.50 13.34 5.34
N VAL A 300 -15.72 13.40 4.02
CA VAL A 300 -16.36 14.56 3.36
C VAL A 300 -17.75 14.82 3.94
N ALA A 301 -18.57 13.78 4.10
CA ALA A 301 -19.90 13.92 4.68
C ALA A 301 -19.88 14.41 6.14
N ILE A 302 -18.91 13.99 6.95
CA ILE A 302 -18.75 14.44 8.34
C ILE A 302 -18.30 15.89 8.40
N VAL A 303 -17.37 16.32 7.53
CA VAL A 303 -16.93 17.73 7.48
C VAL A 303 -18.12 18.65 7.18
N VAL A 304 -19.00 18.25 6.24
CA VAL A 304 -20.17 19.04 5.84
C VAL A 304 -21.30 18.95 6.87
N THR A 305 -21.65 17.74 7.32
CA THR A 305 -22.88 17.49 8.10
C THR A 305 -22.64 17.26 9.60
N GLY A 306 -21.42 16.91 10.00
CA GLY A 306 -21.09 16.44 11.35
C GLY A 306 -21.59 15.02 11.66
N ARG A 307 -22.04 14.25 10.65
CA ARG A 307 -22.62 12.92 10.83
C ARG A 307 -22.01 11.92 9.84
N TYR A 308 -21.79 10.70 10.32
CA TYR A 308 -21.39 9.58 9.48
C TYR A 308 -22.60 9.02 8.73
N PRO A 309 -22.62 8.94 7.39
CA PRO A 309 -23.74 8.33 6.68
C PRO A 309 -24.00 6.89 7.14
N ARG A 310 -25.18 6.60 7.70
CA ARG A 310 -25.49 5.32 8.35
C ARG A 310 -25.18 4.10 7.49
N ALA A 311 -25.53 4.15 6.20
CA ALA A 311 -25.27 3.05 5.28
C ALA A 311 -23.77 2.77 5.07
N LEU A 312 -22.93 3.81 5.01
CA LEU A 312 -21.48 3.65 4.89
C LEU A 312 -20.89 3.14 6.21
N PHE A 313 -21.42 3.59 7.35
CA PHE A 313 -21.01 3.11 8.66
C PHE A 313 -21.29 1.61 8.81
N ASP A 314 -22.52 1.17 8.53
CA ASP A 314 -22.91 -0.24 8.65
C ASP A 314 -22.13 -1.13 7.67
N PHE A 315 -21.82 -0.63 6.47
CA PHE A 315 -20.90 -1.29 5.54
C PHE A 315 -19.50 -1.43 6.12
N ASN A 316 -18.90 -0.35 6.62
CA ASN A 316 -17.55 -0.35 7.16
C ASN A 316 -17.41 -1.24 8.41
N VAL A 317 -18.37 -1.18 9.34
CA VAL A 317 -18.43 -2.14 10.48
C VAL A 317 -18.50 -3.58 9.94
N GLY A 318 -19.33 -3.82 8.94
CA GLY A 318 -19.48 -5.16 8.36
C GLY A 318 -18.19 -5.69 7.72
N VAL A 319 -17.43 -4.83 7.04
CA VAL A 319 -16.13 -5.20 6.46
C VAL A 319 -15.12 -5.51 7.55
N LEU A 320 -15.03 -4.67 8.59
CA LEU A 320 -14.15 -4.94 9.73
C LEU A 320 -14.54 -6.22 10.47
N ARG A 321 -15.84 -6.48 10.67
CA ARG A 321 -16.35 -7.72 11.28
C ARG A 321 -15.94 -8.94 10.48
N TRP A 322 -16.04 -8.88 9.15
CA TRP A 322 -15.65 -10.01 8.30
C TRP A 322 -14.13 -10.21 8.29
N ASN A 323 -13.35 -9.13 8.21
CA ASN A 323 -11.89 -9.22 8.41
C ASN A 323 -11.58 -9.90 9.76
N TRP A 324 -12.27 -9.56 10.85
CA TRP A 324 -12.06 -10.18 12.14
C TRP A 324 -12.34 -11.68 12.15
N ARG A 325 -13.44 -12.14 11.53
CA ARG A 325 -13.74 -13.58 11.43
C ARG A 325 -12.66 -14.37 10.71
N VAL A 326 -12.16 -13.84 9.59
CA VAL A 326 -11.11 -14.48 8.80
C VAL A 326 -9.79 -14.45 9.55
N ALA A 327 -9.47 -13.34 10.20
CA ALA A 327 -8.28 -13.17 11.01
C ALA A 327 -8.29 -14.12 12.24
N PHE A 328 -9.44 -14.26 12.91
CA PHE A 328 -9.62 -15.17 14.05
C PHE A 328 -9.49 -16.64 13.64
N TYR A 329 -9.96 -17.02 12.46
CA TYR A 329 -9.77 -18.35 11.88
C TYR A 329 -8.32 -18.61 11.45
N THR A 330 -7.64 -17.60 10.88
CA THR A 330 -6.28 -17.68 10.31
C THR A 330 -5.24 -16.94 11.16
N TYR A 331 -4.55 -15.92 10.62
CA TYR A 331 -3.29 -15.33 11.14
C TYR A 331 -3.36 -14.63 12.48
N SER A 332 -4.53 -14.15 12.91
CA SER A 332 -4.58 -13.25 14.05
C SER A 332 -4.82 -13.94 15.37
N ALA A 333 -5.46 -15.11 15.40
CA ALA A 333 -5.75 -15.81 16.65
C ALA A 333 -5.77 -17.34 16.56
N LEU A 334 -5.92 -17.94 15.37
CA LEU A 334 -6.09 -19.41 15.23
C LEU A 334 -7.19 -19.99 16.17
N GLY A 335 -8.19 -19.19 16.54
CA GLY A 335 -9.08 -19.47 17.69
C GLY A 335 -10.29 -20.36 17.38
N THR A 336 -10.51 -20.71 16.11
CA THR A 336 -11.61 -21.60 15.70
C THR A 336 -11.25 -22.37 14.44
N ASP A 337 -11.79 -23.58 14.30
CA ASP A 337 -11.73 -24.38 13.07
C ASP A 337 -12.99 -24.22 12.20
N ARG A 338 -13.98 -23.45 12.66
CA ARG A 338 -15.22 -23.22 11.94
C ARG A 338 -14.96 -22.27 10.76
N TYR A 339 -15.36 -22.66 9.56
CA TYR A 339 -15.10 -21.84 8.37
C TYR A 339 -15.93 -20.53 8.39
N PRO A 340 -15.30 -19.35 8.16
CA PRO A 340 -16.00 -18.07 8.25
C PRO A 340 -17.13 -17.91 7.21
N PRO A 341 -18.33 -17.46 7.60
CA PRO A 341 -19.41 -17.18 6.65
C PRO A 341 -19.13 -15.94 5.80
N PHE A 342 -19.51 -15.97 4.52
CA PHE A 342 -19.42 -14.84 3.57
C PHE A 342 -20.53 -13.80 3.84
N SER A 343 -20.40 -13.07 4.95
CA SER A 343 -21.42 -12.11 5.39
C SER A 343 -20.80 -10.92 6.12
N LEU A 344 -21.29 -9.73 5.78
CA LEU A 344 -21.01 -8.48 6.50
C LEU A 344 -21.83 -8.36 7.80
N HIS A 345 -22.88 -9.17 7.94
CA HIS A 345 -23.82 -9.07 9.06
C HIS A 345 -23.37 -9.90 10.24
N ARG A 346 -23.98 -9.65 11.40
CA ARG A 346 -23.85 -10.51 12.57
C ARG A 346 -24.31 -11.92 12.21
N THR A 347 -23.56 -12.91 12.68
CA THR A 347 -23.82 -14.32 12.52
C THR A 347 -23.51 -15.01 13.83
N ASP A 348 -24.06 -16.19 14.03
CA ASP A 348 -23.66 -17.08 15.12
C ASP A 348 -22.29 -17.69 14.82
N TYR A 349 -21.23 -16.90 15.10
CA TYR A 349 -19.83 -17.23 14.85
C TYR A 349 -19.00 -16.74 16.04
N PRO A 350 -17.99 -17.50 16.51
CA PRO A 350 -17.22 -17.21 17.74
C PRO A 350 -16.47 -15.87 17.74
N ALA A 351 -16.32 -15.24 16.58
CA ALA A 351 -15.67 -13.95 16.40
C ALA A 351 -16.66 -12.89 15.92
N ASP A 352 -16.83 -11.82 16.70
CA ASP A 352 -17.73 -10.71 16.38
C ASP A 352 -17.10 -9.35 16.71
N LEU A 353 -17.56 -8.32 15.97
CA LEU A 353 -17.17 -6.93 16.15
C LEU A 353 -18.43 -6.06 16.15
N GLU A 354 -18.55 -5.25 17.19
CA GLU A 354 -19.57 -4.22 17.32
C GLU A 354 -18.92 -2.86 17.52
N VAL A 355 -19.46 -1.84 16.85
CA VAL A 355 -19.05 -0.45 17.02
C VAL A 355 -20.30 0.38 17.21
N ASP A 356 -20.36 1.11 18.32
CA ASP A 356 -21.48 1.97 18.62
C ASP A 356 -21.52 3.14 17.64
N TYR A 357 -22.70 3.37 17.05
CA TYR A 357 -22.86 4.45 16.09
C TYR A 357 -22.79 5.82 16.77
N PRO A 358 -21.92 6.74 16.31
CA PRO A 358 -21.83 8.08 16.88
C PRO A 358 -22.99 8.96 16.36
N GLN A 359 -23.73 9.59 17.28
CA GLN A 359 -24.80 10.54 16.92
C GLN A 359 -24.25 11.81 16.24
N ARG A 360 -23.06 12.26 16.66
CA ARG A 360 -22.33 13.40 16.12
C ARG A 360 -20.84 13.10 16.16
N LEU A 361 -20.11 13.58 15.15
CA LEU A 361 -18.66 13.55 15.06
C LEU A 361 -18.13 14.98 14.91
N SER A 362 -16.92 15.19 15.40
CA SER A 362 -16.21 16.45 15.32
C SER A 362 -15.72 16.72 13.90
N ARG A 363 -16.08 17.90 13.35
CA ARG A 363 -15.80 18.24 11.93
C ARG A 363 -14.30 18.46 11.67
N GLY A 364 -13.60 19.12 12.59
CA GLY A 364 -12.19 19.47 12.44
C GLY A 364 -11.23 18.31 12.71
N LEU A 365 -11.58 17.41 13.63
CA LEU A 365 -10.70 16.26 13.93
C LEU A 365 -10.63 15.30 12.75
N VAL A 366 -11.65 15.22 11.88
CA VAL A 366 -11.62 14.36 10.68
C VAL A 366 -10.36 14.55 9.84
N LEU A 367 -9.80 15.75 9.74
CA LEU A 367 -8.61 15.99 8.90
C LEU A 367 -7.29 15.60 9.58
N ILE A 368 -7.27 15.55 10.91
CA ILE A 368 -6.04 15.42 11.70
C ILE A 368 -5.95 14.04 12.36
N LYS A 369 -7.09 13.55 12.82
CA LYS A 369 -7.25 12.35 13.64
C LYS A 369 -6.63 11.09 13.05
N TRP A 370 -6.96 10.79 11.79
CA TRP A 370 -6.68 9.50 11.18
C TRP A 370 -5.22 9.32 10.76
N TRP A 371 -4.46 10.40 10.53
CA TRP A 371 -3.05 10.30 10.12
C TRP A 371 -2.07 10.91 11.12
N LEU A 372 -2.47 11.92 11.93
CA LEU A 372 -1.58 12.57 12.90
C LEU A 372 -1.78 12.04 14.32
N LEU A 373 -3.01 12.05 14.84
CA LEU A 373 -3.25 11.55 16.22
C LEU A 373 -3.08 10.04 16.32
N ALA A 374 -3.30 9.31 15.23
CA ALA A 374 -3.10 7.87 15.21
C ALA A 374 -1.61 7.45 15.05
N ILE A 375 -0.66 8.36 14.80
CA ILE A 375 0.76 8.03 14.61
C ILE A 375 1.34 7.21 15.78
N PRO A 376 1.13 7.61 17.05
CA PRO A 376 1.67 6.85 18.18
C PRO A 376 1.14 5.41 18.21
N HIS A 377 -0.14 5.22 17.87
CA HIS A 377 -0.72 3.88 17.74
C HIS A 377 -0.14 3.11 16.56
N TYR A 378 0.02 3.75 15.40
CA TYR A 378 0.58 3.12 14.21
C TYR A 378 2.02 2.64 14.43
N LEU A 379 2.84 3.41 15.13
CA LEU A 379 4.21 3.02 15.45
C LEU A 379 4.26 1.74 16.29
N VAL A 380 3.45 1.68 17.35
CA VAL A 380 3.45 0.51 18.23
C VAL A 380 2.76 -0.68 17.56
N LEU A 381 1.65 -0.47 16.85
CA LEU A 381 0.96 -1.53 16.10
C LEU A 381 1.79 -2.07 14.93
N ALA A 382 2.63 -1.24 14.30
CA ALA A 382 3.55 -1.70 13.28
C ALA A 382 4.51 -2.76 13.82
N VAL A 383 4.99 -2.60 15.06
CA VAL A 383 5.84 -3.58 15.75
C VAL A 383 5.02 -4.79 16.22
N LEU A 384 3.84 -4.56 16.81
CA LEU A 384 3.06 -5.64 17.43
C LEU A 384 2.31 -6.51 16.41
N ALA A 385 1.63 -5.92 15.44
CA ALA A 385 0.76 -6.63 14.49
C ALA A 385 1.41 -6.81 13.11
N GLY A 386 2.40 -5.99 12.75
CA GLY A 386 2.96 -5.94 11.41
C GLY A 386 2.04 -5.15 10.48
N GLY A 387 2.60 -4.24 9.69
CA GLY A 387 1.82 -3.41 8.77
C GLY A 387 1.07 -4.25 7.74
N TRP A 388 -0.24 -3.99 7.56
CA TRP A 388 -1.14 -4.70 6.65
C TRP A 388 -0.75 -4.61 5.15
N LEU A 389 0.08 -3.65 4.76
CA LEU A 389 0.54 -3.43 3.37
C LEU A 389 2.06 -3.44 3.20
N GLY A 390 2.81 -3.81 4.23
CA GLY A 390 4.26 -3.72 4.23
C GLY A 390 4.74 -3.79 5.67
N GLY A 391 5.20 -4.97 6.06
CA GLY A 391 5.92 -5.13 7.31
C GLY A 391 7.03 -4.09 7.39
N TRP A 392 7.18 -3.46 8.55
CA TRP A 392 8.42 -2.76 8.84
C TRP A 392 9.54 -3.81 8.76
N SER A 393 10.43 -3.65 7.79
CA SER A 393 11.58 -4.52 7.60
C SER A 393 12.64 -4.13 8.62
N ILE A 394 12.78 -4.89 9.71
CA ILE A 394 14.04 -4.94 10.44
C ILE A 394 14.89 -5.97 9.72
N GLY A 395 15.69 -5.52 8.74
CA GLY A 395 16.71 -6.37 8.14
C GLY A 395 17.73 -6.73 9.22
N ILE A 396 17.74 -7.97 9.68
CA ILE A 396 18.93 -8.52 10.35
C ILE A 396 19.89 -8.82 9.21
N ALA A 397 20.90 -7.97 9.03
CA ALA A 397 21.96 -8.19 8.07
C ALA A 397 22.72 -9.47 8.44
N THR A 398 22.43 -10.57 7.74
CA THR A 398 23.21 -11.81 7.82
C THR A 398 24.21 -11.92 6.65
N GLY A 399 24.37 -10.86 5.85
CA GLY A 399 25.36 -10.76 4.79
C GLY A 399 26.53 -9.84 5.13
N ASN A 400 27.68 -10.05 4.49
CA ASN A 400 28.96 -9.36 4.72
C ASN A 400 28.99 -7.87 4.28
N GLY A 401 27.85 -7.16 4.28
CA GLY A 401 27.79 -5.72 4.05
C GLY A 401 28.06 -5.24 2.62
N ALA A 402 27.99 -6.12 1.62
CA ALA A 402 28.29 -5.77 0.22
C ALA A 402 27.07 -5.49 -0.67
N ASP A 403 25.85 -5.84 -0.25
CA ASP A 403 24.66 -5.73 -1.11
C ASP A 403 23.60 -4.80 -0.51
N ASN A 404 23.06 -3.91 -1.35
CA ASN A 404 22.10 -2.86 -1.04
C ASN A 404 20.95 -3.31 -0.11
N ALA A 405 20.49 -2.38 0.73
CA ALA A 405 19.44 -2.54 1.76
C ALA A 405 18.05 -3.02 1.26
N THR A 406 17.92 -3.35 -0.02
CA THR A 406 16.69 -3.84 -0.67
C THR A 406 16.78 -5.30 -1.14
N GLY A 407 17.95 -5.96 -1.07
CA GLY A 407 18.18 -7.24 -1.74
C GLY A 407 17.99 -8.54 -0.93
N ASN A 408 18.26 -8.55 0.38
CA ASN A 408 18.43 -9.81 1.13
C ASN A 408 17.74 -9.84 2.51
N GLY A 409 16.43 -9.57 2.56
CA GLY A 409 15.62 -9.83 3.75
C GLY A 409 15.06 -11.25 3.75
N THR A 410 15.66 -12.18 4.50
CA THR A 410 15.07 -13.50 4.75
C THR A 410 13.73 -13.36 5.48
N TRP A 411 12.76 -14.10 4.99
CA TRP A 411 11.32 -13.93 5.20
C TRP A 411 10.83 -14.81 6.35
N ALA A 412 10.67 -14.24 7.54
CA ALA A 412 9.92 -14.88 8.63
C ALA A 412 9.42 -13.85 9.67
N PHE A 413 8.10 -13.66 9.72
CA PHE A 413 7.33 -13.05 10.83
C PHE A 413 7.85 -11.70 11.39
N GLY A 414 7.67 -10.61 10.64
CA GLY A 414 8.04 -9.25 11.06
C GLY A 414 7.16 -8.60 12.15
N SER A 415 6.42 -9.37 12.96
CA SER A 415 5.59 -8.83 14.04
C SER A 415 5.49 -9.76 15.25
N LEU A 416 5.37 -9.17 16.45
CA LEU A 416 5.22 -9.93 17.69
C LEU A 416 4.01 -10.88 17.63
N LEU A 417 2.89 -10.41 17.09
CA LEU A 417 1.67 -11.20 16.91
C LEU A 417 1.91 -12.41 16.00
N GLY A 418 2.66 -12.27 14.90
CA GLY A 418 3.01 -13.40 14.04
C GLY A 418 3.82 -14.46 14.78
N VAL A 419 4.80 -14.04 15.57
CA VAL A 419 5.60 -14.94 16.43
C VAL A 419 4.73 -15.64 17.47
N LEU A 420 3.86 -14.90 18.16
CA LEU A 420 2.96 -15.46 19.17
C LEU A 420 1.98 -16.47 18.58
N VAL A 421 1.42 -16.19 17.41
CA VAL A 421 0.51 -17.10 16.71
C VAL A 421 1.25 -18.32 16.21
N LEU A 422 2.51 -18.21 15.78
CA LEU A 422 3.36 -19.36 15.46
C LEU A 422 3.59 -20.24 16.70
N PHE A 423 3.91 -19.65 17.84
CA PHE A 423 4.03 -20.40 19.11
C PHE A 423 2.72 -21.08 19.49
N ALA A 424 1.58 -20.41 19.29
CA ALA A 424 0.27 -21.00 19.51
C ALA A 424 0.00 -22.17 18.56
N ALA A 425 0.32 -22.03 17.27
CA ALA A 425 0.18 -23.07 16.28
C ALA A 425 1.05 -24.29 16.61
N LEU A 426 2.29 -24.08 17.04
CA LEU A 426 3.18 -25.14 17.51
C LEU A 426 2.64 -25.80 18.78
N ALA A 427 2.12 -25.03 19.74
CA ALA A 427 1.47 -25.59 20.92
C ALA A 427 0.29 -26.48 20.54
N VAL A 428 -0.64 -25.99 19.71
CA VAL A 428 -1.78 -26.76 19.20
C VAL A 428 -1.33 -27.99 18.42
N LEU A 429 -0.23 -27.91 17.65
CA LEU A 429 0.32 -29.04 16.91
C LEU A 429 0.76 -30.18 17.84
N PHE A 430 1.49 -29.87 18.92
CA PHE A 430 2.04 -30.88 19.83
C PHE A 430 1.06 -31.32 20.92
N THR A 431 0.30 -30.38 21.51
CA THR A 431 -0.58 -30.64 22.66
C THR A 431 -2.05 -30.80 22.27
N GLY A 432 -2.47 -30.24 21.13
CA GLY A 432 -3.89 -30.15 20.76
C GLY A 432 -4.69 -29.13 21.59
N THR A 433 -4.02 -28.30 22.39
CA THR A 433 -4.64 -27.31 23.28
C THR A 433 -4.01 -25.94 23.06
N TYR A 434 -4.82 -24.89 23.07
CA TYR A 434 -4.33 -23.52 22.92
C TYR A 434 -3.97 -22.94 24.29
N PRO A 435 -2.73 -22.46 24.53
CA PRO A 435 -2.37 -21.85 25.81
C PRO A 435 -3.22 -20.61 26.10
N ARG A 436 -4.08 -20.65 27.13
CA ARG A 436 -5.04 -19.56 27.42
C ARG A 436 -4.39 -18.19 27.63
N GLY A 437 -3.29 -18.11 28.38
CA GLY A 437 -2.59 -16.83 28.58
C GLY A 437 -2.04 -16.23 27.27
N LEU A 438 -1.65 -17.07 26.31
CA LEU A 438 -1.23 -16.62 24.98
C LEU A 438 -2.42 -16.13 24.15
N PHE A 439 -3.54 -16.86 24.21
CA PHE A 439 -4.79 -16.45 23.56
C PHE A 439 -5.29 -15.10 24.10
N ASP A 440 -5.32 -14.93 25.42
CA ASP A 440 -5.77 -13.72 26.09
C ASP A 440 -4.91 -12.50 25.70
N PHE A 441 -3.60 -12.70 25.55
CA PHE A 441 -2.68 -11.67 25.09
C PHE A 441 -2.89 -11.31 23.61
N VAL A 442 -3.00 -12.33 22.74
CA VAL A 442 -3.30 -12.17 21.31
C VAL A 442 -4.63 -11.43 21.11
N MET A 443 -5.66 -11.77 21.89
CA MET A 443 -6.94 -11.08 21.90
C MET A 443 -6.80 -9.61 22.33
N GLY A 444 -5.96 -9.31 23.31
CA GLY A 444 -5.66 -7.94 23.73
C GLY A 444 -5.02 -7.09 22.63
N ILE A 445 -4.06 -7.63 21.88
CA ILE A 445 -3.46 -6.94 20.73
C ILE A 445 -4.51 -6.67 19.64
N ASN A 446 -5.31 -7.68 19.29
CA ASN A 446 -6.34 -7.53 18.26
C ASN A 446 -7.43 -6.54 18.70
N ARG A 447 -7.88 -6.57 19.95
CA ARG A 447 -8.86 -5.60 20.46
C ARG A 447 -8.35 -4.18 20.34
N TRP A 448 -7.09 -3.95 20.71
CA TRP A 448 -6.47 -2.65 20.55
C TRP A 448 -6.35 -2.23 19.08
N LEU A 449 -5.90 -3.13 18.20
CA LEU A 449 -5.85 -2.92 16.75
C LEU A 449 -7.21 -2.46 16.21
N TYR A 450 -8.30 -3.19 16.49
CA TYR A 450 -9.62 -2.85 15.97
C TYR A 450 -10.18 -1.53 16.54
N ARG A 451 -9.84 -1.15 17.78
CA ARG A 451 -10.14 0.19 18.31
C ARG A 451 -9.45 1.29 17.51
N VAL A 452 -8.18 1.09 17.16
CA VAL A 452 -7.42 2.03 16.33
C VAL A 452 -7.98 2.09 14.91
N TRP A 453 -8.36 0.96 14.31
CA TRP A 453 -9.01 0.93 12.99
C TRP A 453 -10.33 1.70 12.99
N ALA A 454 -11.19 1.51 13.99
CA ALA A 454 -12.44 2.26 14.12
C ALA A 454 -12.19 3.78 14.29
N TYR A 455 -11.15 4.15 15.03
CA TYR A 455 -10.73 5.55 15.19
C TYR A 455 -10.20 6.15 13.88
N ALA A 456 -9.31 5.46 13.19
CA ALA A 456 -8.72 5.86 11.91
C ALA A 456 -9.77 5.95 10.79
N ALA A 457 -10.74 5.04 10.79
CA ALA A 457 -11.86 5.04 9.86
C ALA A 457 -12.96 6.06 10.22
N LEU A 458 -12.69 6.97 11.15
CA LEU A 458 -13.57 8.07 11.57
C LEU A 458 -14.90 7.60 12.19
N MET A 459 -14.96 6.36 12.66
CA MET A 459 -16.18 5.75 13.18
C MET A 459 -16.46 6.15 14.63
N ARG A 460 -15.43 6.53 15.38
CA ARG A 460 -15.52 6.96 16.79
C ARG A 460 -14.62 8.14 17.06
N ASP A 461 -15.03 9.05 17.94
CA ASP A 461 -14.22 10.21 18.33
C ASP A 461 -13.23 9.96 19.48
N GLU A 462 -13.53 8.96 20.29
CA GLU A 462 -12.79 8.61 21.50
C GLU A 462 -11.42 8.02 21.17
N TYR A 463 -10.36 8.66 21.68
CA TYR A 463 -8.98 8.21 21.48
C TYR A 463 -8.78 6.78 22.04
N PRO A 464 -8.21 5.83 21.28
CA PRO A 464 -8.04 4.47 21.75
C PRO A 464 -7.07 4.43 22.92
N PRO A 465 -7.43 3.77 24.03
CA PRO A 465 -6.53 3.69 25.17
C PRO A 465 -5.31 2.78 24.88
N PHE A 466 -4.17 3.07 25.50
CA PHE A 466 -2.94 2.28 25.43
C PHE A 466 -2.92 1.15 26.48
N HIS A 467 -3.99 0.36 26.57
CA HIS A 467 -4.01 -0.84 27.41
C HIS A 467 -4.44 -2.06 26.63
N PHE A 468 -3.83 -3.20 26.97
CA PHE A 468 -4.21 -4.51 26.45
C PHE A 468 -5.33 -5.06 27.32
N ASP A 469 -6.56 -4.87 26.88
CA ASP A 469 -7.69 -5.56 27.51
C ASP A 469 -7.62 -7.02 27.09
N GLN A 470 -7.17 -7.89 27.98
CA GLN A 470 -6.97 -9.32 27.72
C GLN A 470 -8.28 -10.11 27.85
N GLY A 471 -8.30 -11.32 27.29
CA GLY A 471 -9.42 -12.26 27.43
C GLY A 471 -10.49 -12.18 26.33
N PRO A 472 -11.45 -13.11 26.31
CA PRO A 472 -12.41 -13.29 25.21
C PRO A 472 -13.46 -12.17 25.09
N HIS A 473 -13.81 -11.50 26.20
CA HIS A 473 -14.80 -10.42 26.25
C HIS A 473 -14.18 -9.08 26.66
N ASP A 474 -14.83 -7.99 26.25
CA ASP A 474 -14.41 -6.61 26.55
C ASP A 474 -14.73 -6.26 28.03
N PRO A 475 -13.83 -5.64 28.81
CA PRO A 475 -14.13 -5.23 30.18
C PRO A 475 -15.34 -4.30 30.26
N GLY A 476 -16.41 -4.79 30.89
CA GLY A 476 -17.70 -4.08 31.03
C GLY A 476 -18.89 -4.84 30.43
N GLU A 477 -18.62 -5.86 29.62
CA GLU A 477 -19.63 -6.83 29.21
C GLU A 477 -19.90 -7.77 30.39
N ARG A 478 -20.97 -7.53 31.15
CA ARG A 478 -21.43 -8.51 32.12
C ARG A 478 -21.81 -9.76 31.34
N ALA A 479 -21.20 -10.90 31.67
CA ALA A 479 -21.79 -12.18 31.35
C ALA A 479 -23.24 -12.12 31.85
N ASP A 480 -24.20 -12.44 30.99
CA ASP A 480 -25.57 -12.71 31.39
C ASP A 480 -25.56 -14.02 32.22
N THR A 481 -24.95 -13.98 33.41
CA THR A 481 -25.17 -15.00 34.42
C THR A 481 -26.59 -14.77 34.91
N THR A 482 -27.52 -15.46 34.27
CA THR A 482 -28.78 -15.82 34.93
C THR A 482 -28.39 -16.38 36.30
N PRO A 483 -28.79 -15.76 37.42
CA PRO A 483 -28.52 -16.32 38.73
C PRO A 483 -29.09 -17.74 38.76
N PRO A 484 -28.38 -18.75 39.30
CA PRO A 484 -29.00 -20.04 39.51
C PRO A 484 -30.30 -19.82 40.30
N PRO A 485 -31.41 -20.51 39.97
CA PRO A 485 -32.65 -20.35 40.72
C PRO A 485 -32.33 -20.63 42.19
N GLY A 486 -32.36 -19.58 43.01
CA GLY A 486 -32.14 -19.70 44.44
C GLY A 486 -33.21 -20.64 45.02
N PRO A 487 -32.87 -21.43 46.06
CA PRO A 487 -33.82 -22.37 46.65
C PRO A 487 -35.07 -21.60 47.07
N ALA A 488 -36.22 -22.11 46.62
CA ALA A 488 -37.53 -21.52 46.90
C ALA A 488 -37.66 -21.24 48.40
N ALA A 489 -37.66 -19.96 48.77
CA ALA A 489 -38.01 -19.54 50.11
C ALA A 489 -39.47 -19.91 50.34
N SER A 490 -39.69 -20.97 51.11
CA SER A 490 -40.98 -21.32 51.68
C SER A 490 -41.51 -20.10 52.44
N SER A 491 -42.59 -19.51 51.94
CA SER A 491 -43.35 -18.47 52.62
C SER A 491 -43.92 -19.03 53.93
N SER A 492 -43.21 -18.82 55.04
CA SER A 492 -43.79 -18.98 56.38
C SER A 492 -44.68 -17.78 56.65
N VAL A 493 -45.99 -18.02 56.59
CA VAL A 493 -47.04 -17.13 57.08
C VAL A 493 -46.78 -16.81 58.56
N PRO A 494 -46.82 -15.54 59.01
CA PRO A 494 -46.76 -15.23 60.44
C PRO A 494 -48.13 -15.48 61.08
N ASP A 495 -48.17 -16.41 62.04
CA ASP A 495 -49.33 -16.68 62.89
C ASP A 495 -49.58 -15.47 63.81
N HIS A 496 -50.72 -14.81 63.65
CA HIS A 496 -51.19 -13.75 64.54
C HIS A 496 -51.61 -14.37 65.88
N LEU A 497 -50.78 -14.21 66.91
CA LEU A 497 -51.17 -14.41 68.31
C LEU A 497 -52.23 -13.37 68.69
N SER A 498 -53.50 -13.76 68.66
CA SER A 498 -54.61 -13.06 69.32
C SER A 498 -54.84 -13.66 70.70
N THR A 499 -54.21 -13.07 71.72
CA THR A 499 -54.62 -13.25 73.11
C THR A 499 -55.83 -12.34 73.36
N ARG A 500 -57.03 -12.93 73.41
CA ARG A 500 -58.20 -12.32 74.07
C ARG A 500 -58.61 -13.19 75.25
N GLU A 501 -58.39 -12.62 76.42
CA GLU A 501 -59.00 -12.96 77.70
C GLU A 501 -60.54 -12.79 77.63
N PRO A 502 -61.35 -13.67 78.25
CA PRO A 502 -62.80 -13.46 78.37
C PRO A 502 -63.16 -12.82 79.72
N PRO A 503 -64.22 -11.97 79.79
CA PRO A 503 -64.86 -11.68 81.06
C PRO A 503 -66.14 -12.52 81.26
N ARG A 504 -66.15 -13.24 82.39
CA ARG A 504 -67.29 -13.66 83.24
C ARG A 504 -68.39 -14.58 82.64
N LEU A 505 -68.51 -15.78 83.20
CA LEU A 505 -69.28 -16.03 84.44
C LEU A 505 -68.68 -17.20 85.22
#